data_AF-A0A101GMM3-F1
#
_entry.id   AF-A0A101GMM3-F1
#
_cell.length_a   1.000
_cell.length_b   1.000
_cell.length_c   1.000
_cell.angle_alpha   90.00
_cell.angle_beta   90.00
_cell.angle_gamma   90.00
#
_symmetry.space_group_name_H-M   'P 1'
#
loop_
_entity.id
_entity.type
_entity.pdbx_description
1 polymer ?
#
loop_
_entity_poly.entity_id
_entity_poly.type
_entity_poly.pdbx_seq_one_letter_code
_entity_poly.pdbx_strand_id
1 'polypeptide(L)' 'MRDAFIPGVNIGLVGHVDHGKTTLVSALTGTWTDRHSEEIKRGISIRLGYADTTFYKCEEC' A
#
# COMPACT_ATOMS: atom_id res chain seq x y z
N MET A 1 24.84 11.39 -7.30
CA MET A 1 23.59 12.13 -7.03
C MET A 1 22.48 11.15 -7.35
N ARG A 2 21.82 10.58 -6.33
CA ARG A 2 20.85 9.50 -6.54
C ARG A 2 19.66 10.08 -7.28
N ASP A 3 19.32 9.56 -8.44
CA ASP A 3 18.02 9.80 -9.06
C ASP A 3 16.97 9.53 -7.98
N ALA A 4 16.16 10.53 -7.64
CA ALA A 4 15.07 10.31 -6.72
C ALA A 4 14.16 9.28 -7.39
N PHE A 5 14.01 8.11 -6.79
CA PHE A 5 13.08 7.08 -7.26
C PHE A 5 11.66 7.63 -7.10
N ILE A 6 11.19 8.35 -8.12
CA ILE A 6 9.82 8.84 -8.21
C ILE A 6 8.98 7.68 -8.74
N PRO A 7 7.88 7.30 -8.07
CA PRO A 7 6.97 6.29 -8.57
C PRO A 7 6.48 6.64 -9.98
N GLY A 8 6.78 5.78 -10.96
CA GLY A 8 6.37 5.97 -12.35
C GLY A 8 4.94 5.51 -12.65
N VAL A 9 4.30 4.79 -11.70
CA VAL A 9 2.96 4.23 -11.86
C VAL A 9 2.23 4.21 -10.51
N ASN A 10 0.95 4.54 -10.53
CA ASN A 10 0.04 4.40 -9.40
C ASN A 10 -0.89 3.21 -9.62
N ILE A 11 -0.99 2.32 -8.63
CA ILE A 11 -1.87 1.15 -8.67
C ILE A 11 -2.98 1.36 -7.64
N GLY A 12 -4.22 1.54 -8.12
CA GLY A 12 -5.39 1.69 -7.25
C GLY A 12 -5.93 0.34 -6.81
N LEU A 13 -6.07 0.13 -5.50
CA LEU A 13 -6.60 -1.11 -4.94
C LEU A 13 -8.05 -0.92 -4.47
N VAL A 14 -8.98 -1.63 -5.12
CA VAL A 14 -10.43 -1.49 -4.92
C VAL A 14 -11.09 -2.84 -4.63
N GLY A 15 -12.28 -2.83 -4.03
CA GLY A 15 -13.00 -4.05 -3.64
C GLY A 15 -13.97 -3.85 -2.48
N HIS A 16 -14.76 -4.88 -2.16
CA HIS A 16 -15.76 -4.84 -1.08
C HIS A 16 -15.13 -4.66 0.31
N VAL A 17 -15.92 -4.20 1.29
CA VAL A 17 -15.45 -4.02 2.67
C VAL A 17 -14.88 -5.34 3.22
N ASP A 18 -13.83 -5.25 4.03
CA ASP A 18 -13.14 -6.39 4.66
C ASP A 18 -12.52 -7.45 3.75
N HIS A 19 -12.46 -7.22 2.44
CA HIS A 19 -11.74 -8.10 1.50
C HIS A 19 -10.19 -7.99 1.57
N GLY A 20 -9.64 -7.50 2.68
CA GLY A 20 -8.20 -7.50 2.92
C GLY A 20 -7.38 -6.52 2.06
N LYS A 21 -8.00 -5.45 1.54
CA LYS A 21 -7.33 -4.44 0.71
C LYS A 21 -6.09 -3.84 1.38
N THR A 22 -6.24 -3.33 2.59
CA THR A 22 -5.13 -2.78 3.39
C THR A 22 -4.08 -3.83 3.69
N THR A 23 -4.50 -5.06 4.01
CA THR A 23 -3.59 -6.19 4.29
C THR A 23 -2.72 -6.52 3.08
N LEU A 24 -3.29 -6.54 1.88
CA LEU A 24 -2.55 -6.80 0.64
C LEU A 24 -1.52 -5.69 0.35
N VAL A 25 -1.90 -4.43 0.52
CA VAL A 25 -0.96 -3.31 0.39
C VAL A 25 0.18 -3.44 1.41
N SER A 26 -0.13 -3.78 2.67
CA SER A 26 0.88 -3.99 3.70
C SER A 26 1.80 -5.17 3.37
N ALA A 27 1.31 -6.24 2.77
CA ALA A 27 2.12 -7.39 2.38
C ALA A 27 3.08 -7.06 1.22
N LEU A 28 2.65 -6.22 0.27
CA LEU A 28 3.45 -5.83 -0.91
C LEU A 28 4.44 -4.69 -0.64
N THR A 29 4.09 -3.77 0.26
CA THR A 29 4.86 -2.54 0.51
C THR A 29 5.56 -2.52 1.87
N GLY A 30 5.21 -3.44 2.77
CA GLY A 30 5.63 -3.39 4.18
C GLY A 30 5.00 -2.25 4.99
N THR A 31 4.11 -1.44 4.39
CA THR A 31 3.55 -0.24 5.01
C THR A 31 2.06 -0.40 5.29
N TRP A 32 1.66 -0.18 6.54
CA TRP A 32 0.25 -0.08 6.91
C TRP A 32 -0.31 1.30 6.56
N THR A 33 -1.39 1.35 5.78
CA THR A 33 -1.91 2.62 5.24
C THR A 33 -2.94 3.31 6.12
N ASP A 34 -3.64 2.59 7.00
CA ASP A 34 -4.60 3.19 7.93
C ASP A 34 -3.83 3.83 9.10
N ARG A 35 -3.55 5.14 9.00
CA ARG A 35 -2.73 5.87 9.97
C ARG A 35 -3.57 6.67 10.96
N HIS A 36 -4.86 6.89 10.68
CA HIS A 36 -5.71 7.67 11.56
C HIS A 36 -6.23 6.83 12.72
N SER A 37 -6.25 7.43 13.91
CA SER A 37 -6.72 6.75 15.12
C SER A 37 -8.19 6.30 15.02
N GLU A 38 -9.02 6.99 14.24
CA GLU A 38 -10.40 6.57 13.96
C GLU A 38 -10.48 5.35 13.02
N GLU A 39 -9.56 5.23 12.06
CA GLU A 39 -9.49 4.08 11.14
C GLU A 39 -9.12 2.83 11.93
N ILE A 40 -8.10 2.94 12.77
CA ILE A 40 -7.63 1.84 13.63
C ILE A 40 -8.71 1.43 14.64
N LYS A 41 -9.38 2.41 15.28
CA LYS A 41 -10.44 2.12 16.26
C LYS A 41 -11.65 1.44 15.65
N ARG A 42 -11.98 1.75 14.39
CA ARG A 42 -13.20 1.26 13.72
C ARG A 42 -12.92 0.08 12.78
N GLY A 43 -11.65 -0.22 12.48
CA GLY A 43 -11.27 -1.27 11.53
C GLY A 43 -11.69 -0.96 10.08
N ILE A 44 -11.88 0.31 9.73
CA ILE A 44 -12.31 0.75 8.40
C ILE A 44 -11.35 1.82 7.86
N SER A 45 -11.09 1.78 6.55
CA SER A 45 -10.38 2.86 5.88
C SER A 45 -11.32 4.04 5.65
N ILE A 46 -10.96 5.22 6.16
CA ILE A 46 -11.75 6.44 6.08
C ILE A 46 -11.13 7.38 5.03
N ARG A 47 -9.80 7.38 4.92
CA ARG A 47 -9.04 8.17 3.96
C ARG A 47 -8.35 7.28 2.93
N LEU A 48 -7.91 7.92 1.85
CA LEU A 48 -7.08 7.25 0.85
C LEU A 48 -5.70 6.98 1.45
N GLY A 49 -5.38 5.70 1.58
CA GLY A 49 -4.06 5.22 1.94
C GLY A 49 -3.09 5.29 0.76
N TYR A 50 -1.81 5.57 1.05
CA TYR A 50 -0.74 5.57 0.06
C TYR A 50 0.49 4.85 0.61
N ALA A 51 1.11 4.00 -0.21
CA ALA A 51 2.34 3.30 0.09
C ALA A 51 3.15 3.10 -1.19
N ASP A 52 4.46 3.30 -1.09
CA ASP A 52 5.40 3.06 -2.18
C ASP A 52 5.95 1.63 -2.10
N THR A 53 6.21 1.02 -3.25
CA THR A 53 6.95 -0.24 -3.34
C THR A 53 7.79 -0.30 -4.60
N THR A 54 8.91 -1.01 -4.53
CA THR A 54 9.81 -1.22 -5.66
C THR A 54 9.78 -2.68 -6.07
N PHE A 55 9.40 -2.93 -7.32
CA PHE A 55 9.45 -4.27 -7.90
C PHE A 55 10.82 -4.50 -8.52
N TYR A 56 11.46 -5.60 -8.13
CA TYR A 56 12.70 -6.07 -8.71
C TYR A 56 12.43 -7.37 -9.46
N LYS A 57 13.05 -7.51 -10.63
CA LYS A 57 13.06 -8.80 -11.34
C LYS A 57 14.15 -9.66 -10.70
N CYS A 58 13.78 -10.85 -10.24
CA CYS A 58 14.77 -11.86 -9.87
C CYS A 58 15.23 -12.57 -11.16
N GLU A 59 16.55 -12.66 -11.36
CA GLU A 59 17.12 -13.26 -12.59
C GLU A 59 17.27 -14.77 -12.51
N GLU A 60 17.23 -15.34 -11.30
CA GLU A 60 17.56 -16.75 -11.02
C GLU A 60 16.35 -17.60 -10.61
N CYS A 61 15.14 -17.03 -10.50
CA CYS A 61 13.91 -17.77 -10.19
C CYS A 61 13.06 -18.08 -11.43
#